data_AF-A0A2T4S8T8-F1
#
_entry.id   AF-A0A2T4S8T8-F1
#
_cell.length_a   1.000
_cell.length_b   1.000
_cell.length_c   1.000
_cell.angle_alpha   90.00
_cell.angle_beta   90.00
_cell.angle_gamma   90.00
#
_symmetry.space_group_name_H-M   'P 1'
#
loop_
_entity.id
_entity.type
_entity.pdbx_description
1 polymer ?
#
loop_
_entity_poly.entity_id
_entity_poly.type
_entity_poly.pdbx_seq_one_letter_code
_entity_poly.pdbx_strand_id
1 'polypeptide(L)'
;MKKVKTKKHVFLVNEKESKGNDDCIYGQSLLLSIYVHINTKTNGKTGSYIYSEFIGRVMRHEDVVAIEEPTDKEIAFYEHIKECKEVPYSKKIVKKYDIEKYIIYI
;
A
#
# COMPACT_ATOMS: atom_id res chain seq x y z
N MET A 1 -0.38 -13.41 0.83
CA MET A 1 -0.27 -11.94 0.77
C MET A 1 0.65 -11.53 1.89
N LYS A 2 1.55 -10.58 1.69
CA LYS A 2 2.41 -10.08 2.77
C LYS A 2 2.32 -8.59 2.94
N LYS A 3 2.43 -8.12 4.19
CA LYS A 3 2.59 -6.71 4.51
C LYS A 3 4.08 -6.43 4.66
N VAL A 4 4.62 -5.56 3.83
CA VAL A 4 6.04 -5.24 3.83
C VAL A 4 6.24 -3.81 4.29
N LYS A 5 6.97 -3.63 5.39
CA LYS A 5 7.38 -2.33 5.91
C LYS A 5 8.78 -2.04 5.41
N THR A 6 8.94 -0.89 4.76
CA THR A 6 10.23 -0.30 4.41
C THR A 6 10.52 0.87 5.34
N LYS A 7 11.68 1.50 5.19
CA LYS A 7 12.03 2.71 5.95
C LYS A 7 11.06 3.89 5.74
N LYS A 8 10.35 3.92 4.61
CA LYS A 8 9.47 5.04 4.22
C LYS A 8 8.00 4.66 4.09
N HIS A 9 7.73 3.42 3.70
CA HIS A 9 6.42 3.01 3.20
C HIS A 9 6.03 1.60 3.63
N VAL A 10 4.72 1.39 3.75
CA VAL A 10 4.09 0.10 4.00
C VAL A 10 3.36 -0.33 2.73
N PHE A 11 3.60 -1.56 2.29
CA PHE A 11 2.99 -2.16 1.12
C PHE A 11 2.22 -3.41 1.49
N LEU A 12 1.14 -3.68 0.75
CA LEU A 12 0.56 -5.02 0.65
C LEU A 12 1.03 -5.62 -0.67
N VAL A 13 1.61 -6.81 -0.61
CA VAL A 13 2.24 -7.46 -1.77
C VAL A 13 1.66 -8.86 -1.96
N ASN A 14 1.13 -9.08 -3.17
CA ASN A 14 0.84 -10.41 -3.67
C ASN A 14 2.08 -10.92 -4.41
N GLU A 15 2.96 -11.56 -3.65
CA GLU A 15 4.25 -12.01 -4.15
C GLU A 15 4.11 -13.03 -5.29
N LYS A 16 5.02 -12.91 -6.27
CA LYS A 16 5.17 -13.84 -7.38
C LYS A 16 6.63 -14.26 -7.48
N GLU A 17 6.86 -15.50 -7.89
CA GLU A 17 8.20 -16.00 -8.13
C GLU A 17 8.89 -15.18 -9.21
N SER A 18 10.20 -14.97 -9.03
CA SER A 18 11.07 -14.32 -9.99
C SER A 18 12.22 -15.26 -10.33
N LYS A 19 12.64 -15.28 -11.59
CA LYS A 19 13.82 -16.05 -12.02
C LYS A 19 15.03 -15.13 -12.05
N GLY A 20 16.02 -15.41 -11.19
CA GLY A 20 17.37 -14.83 -11.29
C GLY A 20 17.60 -13.48 -10.58
N ASN A 21 16.66 -13.01 -9.75
CA ASN A 21 16.83 -11.79 -8.95
C ASN A 21 16.27 -12.02 -7.54
N ASP A 22 16.98 -12.80 -6.73
CA ASP A 22 16.56 -13.18 -5.37
C ASP A 22 16.77 -12.03 -4.36
N ASP A 23 17.41 -10.94 -4.78
CA ASP A 23 17.67 -9.74 -3.97
C ASP A 23 16.45 -8.82 -3.85
N CYS A 24 15.34 -9.14 -4.52
CA CYS A 24 14.14 -8.32 -4.53
C CYS A 24 12.86 -9.11 -4.25
N ILE A 25 11.84 -8.40 -3.75
CA ILE A 25 10.46 -8.89 -3.69
C ILE A 25 9.78 -8.55 -5.01
N TYR A 26 9.20 -9.56 -5.66
CA TYR A 26 8.45 -9.43 -6.91
C TYR A 26 6.97 -9.69 -6.71
N GLY A 27 6.12 -9.02 -7.49
CA GLY A 27 4.68 -9.27 -7.46
C GLY A 27 3.85 -8.05 -7.80
N GLN A 28 2.58 -8.15 -7.46
CA GLN A 28 1.62 -7.05 -7.50
C GLN A 28 1.60 -6.36 -6.15
N SER A 29 1.34 -5.06 -6.13
CA SER A 29 1.42 -4.30 -4.88
C SER A 29 0.38 -3.20 -4.77
N LEU A 30 0.08 -2.86 -3.51
CA LEU A 30 -0.68 -1.71 -3.12
C LEU A 30 0.14 -0.92 -2.08
N LEU A 31 0.37 0.37 -2.35
CA LEU A 31 0.95 1.27 -1.35
C LEU A 31 -0.12 1.57 -0.29
N LEU A 32 0.08 1.05 0.92
CA LEU A 32 -0.84 1.21 2.04
C LEU A 32 -0.62 2.55 2.75
N SER A 33 0.63 3.00 2.85
CA SER A 33 1.00 4.27 3.49
C SER A 33 1.08 5.41 2.47
N ILE A 34 -0.08 5.92 2.03
CA ILE A 34 -0.14 7.01 1.06
C ILE A 34 0.14 8.36 1.71
N TYR A 35 0.63 9.30 0.91
CA TYR A 35 0.66 10.71 1.28
C TYR A 35 -0.72 11.33 1.06
N VAL A 36 -1.17 12.12 2.05
CA VAL A 36 -2.41 12.89 1.96
C VAL A 36 -2.09 14.36 2.15
N HIS A 37 -2.23 15.13 1.08
CA HIS A 37 -2.02 16.57 1.08
C HIS A 37 -3.17 17.28 1.78
N ILE A 38 -2.83 18.22 2.66
CA ILE A 38 -3.80 19.10 3.33
C ILE A 38 -3.72 20.49 2.72
N ASN A 39 -4.79 20.92 2.06
CA ASN A 39 -4.94 22.29 1.64
C ASN A 39 -5.22 23.18 2.86
N THR A 40 -4.27 24.02 3.26
CA THR A 40 -4.40 24.87 4.45
C THR A 40 -5.46 25.96 4.33
N LYS A 41 -5.85 26.33 3.10
CA LYS A 41 -6.89 27.35 2.86
C LYS A 41 -8.29 26.79 2.96
N THR A 42 -8.51 25.58 2.47
CA THR A 42 -9.84 24.95 2.39
C THR A 42 -10.04 23.80 3.38
N ASN A 43 -8.98 23.40 4.09
CA ASN A 43 -8.90 22.16 4.87
C ASN A 43 -9.23 20.89 4.06
N GLY A 44 -9.15 20.97 2.72
CA GLY A 44 -9.34 19.84 1.83
C GLY A 44 -8.21 18.83 1.96
N LYS A 45 -8.52 17.54 1.83
CA LYS A 45 -7.53 16.44 1.89
C LYS A 45 -7.53 15.66 0.60
N THR A 46 -6.37 15.49 -0.04
CA THR A 46 -6.25 14.77 -1.32
C THR A 46 -5.13 13.75 -1.28
N GLY A 47 -5.37 12.62 -1.94
CA GLY A 47 -4.46 11.47 -2.04
C GLY A 47 -5.23 10.31 -2.65
N SER A 48 -4.54 9.31 -3.18
CA SER A 48 -5.17 8.14 -3.80
C SER A 48 -4.41 6.87 -3.45
N TYR A 49 -5.17 5.79 -3.28
CA TYR A 49 -4.64 4.44 -3.24
C TYR A 49 -4.66 3.88 -4.66
N ILE A 50 -3.52 3.36 -5.12
CA ILE A 50 -3.37 2.84 -6.47
C ILE A 50 -2.88 1.40 -6.37
N TYR A 51 -3.61 0.50 -7.02
CA TYR A 51 -3.20 -0.88 -7.19
C TYR A 51 -2.29 -1.03 -8.41
N SER A 52 -1.14 -1.66 -8.21
CA SER A 52 -0.24 -2.04 -9.30
C SER A 52 -0.56 -3.46 -9.77
N GLU A 53 -1.27 -3.56 -10.90
CA GLU A 53 -1.57 -4.83 -11.57
C GLU A 53 -0.31 -5.50 -12.17
N PHE A 54 0.72 -4.71 -12.45
CA PHE A 54 1.97 -5.18 -13.04
C PHE A 54 2.71 -6.10 -12.09
N ILE A 55 3.12 -7.28 -12.59
CA ILE A 55 3.97 -8.21 -11.86
C ILE A 55 5.42 -7.82 -12.14
N GLY A 56 6.05 -7.19 -11.16
CA GLY A 56 7.43 -6.73 -11.30
C GLY A 56 8.14 -6.58 -9.97
N ARG A 57 9.33 -5.98 -10.00
CA ARG A 57 10.08 -5.66 -8.79
C ARG A 57 9.30 -4.64 -7.97
N VAL A 58 8.93 -4.99 -6.75
CA VAL A 58 8.25 -4.09 -5.82
C VAL A 58 9.28 -3.31 -4.99
N MET A 59 10.24 -4.02 -4.39
CA MET A 59 11.32 -3.43 -3.58
C MET A 59 12.49 -4.40 -3.45
N ARG A 60 13.65 -3.88 -3.04
CA ARG A 60 14.81 -4.70 -2.68
C ARG A 60 14.69 -5.21 -1.25
N HIS A 61 15.27 -6.37 -0.97
CA HIS A 61 15.30 -6.93 0.39
C HIS A 61 16.06 -6.02 1.37
N GLU A 62 17.09 -5.29 0.91
CA GLU A 62 17.86 -4.34 1.74
C GLU A 62 17.02 -3.16 2.29
N ASP A 63 15.91 -2.83 1.62
CA ASP A 63 15.01 -1.75 2.03
C ASP A 63 13.91 -2.23 3.00
N VAL A 64 13.78 -3.54 3.18
CA VAL A 64 12.76 -4.16 4.04
C VAL A 64 13.20 -4.06 5.49
N VAL A 65 12.32 -3.49 6.32
CA VAL A 65 12.46 -3.41 7.77
C VAL A 65 11.74 -4.56 8.45
N ALA A 66 10.55 -4.91 7.97
CA ALA A 66 9.77 -6.02 8.50
C ALA A 66 8.82 -6.59 7.45
N ILE A 67 8.53 -7.88 7.57
CA ILE A 67 7.48 -8.58 6.83
C ILE A 67 6.51 -9.14 7.87
N GLU A 68 5.23 -8.84 7.69
CA GLU A 68 4.15 -9.22 8.61
C GLU A 68 2.99 -9.83 7.82
N GLU A 69 2.19 -10.62 8.50
CA GLU A 69 0.88 -11.02 7.98
C GLU A 69 -0.06 -9.80 7.97
N PRO A 70 -0.73 -9.52 6.82
CA PRO A 70 -1.80 -8.53 6.78
C PRO A 70 -2.98 -8.96 7.65
N THR A 71 -3.66 -7.98 8.24
CA THR A 71 -4.95 -8.24 8.91
C THR A 71 -6.06 -8.51 7.89
N ASP A 72 -7.16 -9.14 8.29
CA ASP A 72 -8.31 -9.39 7.42
C ASP A 72 -8.85 -8.11 6.77
N LYS A 73 -8.84 -6.98 7.49
CA LYS A 73 -9.26 -5.68 6.96
C LYS A 73 -8.29 -5.14 5.91
N GLU A 74 -6.99 -5.37 6.07
CA GLU A 74 -5.96 -4.99 5.09
C GLU A 74 -6.10 -5.83 3.82
N ILE A 75 -6.41 -7.12 3.95
CA ILE A 75 -6.67 -8.01 2.80
C ILE A 75 -7.95 -7.57 2.08
N ALA A 76 -9.03 -7.32 2.82
CA ALA A 76 -10.29 -6.83 2.24
C ALA A 76 -10.11 -5.47 1.55
N PHE A 77 -9.26 -4.60 2.09
CA PHE A 77 -8.88 -3.35 1.45
C PHE A 77 -8.14 -3.59 0.13
N TYR A 78 -7.14 -4.47 0.12
CA TYR A 78 -6.39 -4.81 -1.08
C TYR A 78 -7.30 -5.28 -2.22
N GLU A 79 -8.18 -6.24 -1.95
CA GLU A 79 -9.10 -6.75 -2.98
C GLU A 79 -10.05 -5.66 -3.49
N HIS A 80 -10.53 -4.79 -2.59
CA HIS A 80 -11.36 -3.66 -2.99
C HIS A 80 -10.62 -2.68 -3.92
N ILE A 81 -9.38 -2.31 -3.61
CA ILE A 81 -8.60 -1.41 -4.49
C ILE A 81 -8.24 -2.11 -5.80
N LYS A 82 -7.96 -3.41 -5.76
CA LYS A 82 -7.67 -4.21 -6.95
C LYS A 82 -8.85 -4.23 -7.94
N GLU A 83 -10.09 -4.28 -7.46
CA GLU A 83 -11.27 -4.16 -8.31
C GLU A 83 -11.45 -2.75 -8.90
N CYS A 84 -11.19 -1.71 -8.11
CA CYS A 84 -11.38 -0.32 -8.53
C CYS A 84 -10.18 0.30 -9.28
N LYS A 85 -9.01 -0.34 -9.22
CA LYS A 85 -7.67 0.13 -9.65
C LYS A 85 -7.14 1.36 -8.90
N GLU A 86 -7.97 2.37 -8.71
CA GLU A 86 -7.66 3.56 -7.95
C GLU A 86 -8.85 3.94 -7.06
N VAL A 87 -8.57 4.29 -5.81
CA VAL A 87 -9.58 4.84 -4.92
C VAL A 87 -9.04 6.08 -4.20
N PRO A 88 -9.72 7.24 -4.32
CA PRO A 88 -9.34 8.44 -3.59
C PRO A 88 -9.39 8.23 -2.08
N TYR A 89 -8.47 8.90 -1.38
CA TYR A 89 -8.51 9.00 0.06
C TYR A 89 -9.84 9.58 0.53
N SER A 90 -10.44 8.93 1.52
CA SER A 90 -11.54 9.51 2.28
C SER A 90 -11.51 9.00 3.72
N LYS A 91 -11.99 9.83 4.65
CA LYS A 91 -12.16 9.42 6.05
C LYS A 91 -13.02 8.16 6.19
N LYS A 92 -14.00 7.97 5.29
CA LYS A 92 -14.88 6.79 5.28
C LYS A 92 -14.11 5.52 4.94
N ILE A 93 -13.26 5.56 3.91
CA ILE A 93 -12.45 4.42 3.49
C ILE A 93 -11.45 4.04 4.59
N VAL A 94 -10.72 5.02 5.14
CA VAL A 94 -9.69 4.71 6.14
C VAL A 94 -10.26 4.11 7.42
N LYS A 95 -11.43 4.60 7.86
CA LYS A 95 -12.14 4.04 9.02
C LYS A 95 -12.72 2.65 8.72
N LYS A 96 -13.28 2.45 7.53
CA LYS A 96 -13.88 1.15 7.13
C LYS A 96 -12.86 0.02 7.23
N TYR A 97 -11.63 0.26 6.80
CA TYR A 97 -10.57 -0.76 6.73
C TYR A 97 -9.52 -0.66 7.84
N ASP A 98 -9.66 0.27 8.80
CA ASP A 98 -8.68 0.48 9.88
C ASP A 98 -7.25 0.77 9.39
N ILE A 99 -7.14 1.61 8.35
CA ILE A 99 -5.85 1.95 7.70
C ILE A 99 -5.39 3.38 7.99
N GLU A 100 -6.09 4.11 8.87
CA GLU A 100 -5.75 5.50 9.22
C GLU A 100 -4.32 5.62 9.78
N LYS A 101 -3.86 4.60 10.50
CA LYS A 101 -2.49 4.49 11.05
C LYS A 101 -1.36 4.51 10.02
N TYR A 102 -1.68 4.31 8.74
CA TYR A 102 -0.69 4.31 7.66
C TYR A 102 -0.61 5.65 6.91
N ILE A 103 -1.54 6.57 7.16
CA ILE A 103 -1.61 7.82 6.40
C ILE A 103 -0.47 8.75 6.81
N ILE A 104 0.24 9.28 5.81
CA ILE A 104 1.27 10.30 6.00
C ILE A 104 0.68 11.63 5.55
N TYR A 105 0.32 12.50 6.50
CA TYR A 105 -0.21 13.83 6.17
C TYR A 105 0.94 14.79 5.84
N ILE A 106 0.79 15.51 4.73
CA ILE A 106 1.75 16.52 4.24
C ILE A 106 1.06 17.81 3.81
#